data_AF-A0A7J5GRD3-F1
#
_entry.id   AF-A0A7J5GRD3-F1
#
_cell.length_a   1.000
_cell.length_b   1.000
_cell.length_c   1.000
_cell.angle_alpha   90.00
_cell.angle_beta   90.00
_cell.angle_gamma   90.00
#
_symmetry.space_group_name_H-M   'P 1'
#
loop_
_entity.id
_entity.type
_entity.pdbx_description
1 polymer ?
#
loop_
_entity_poly.entity_id
_entity_poly.type
_entity_poly.pdbx_seq_one_letter_code
_entity_poly.pdbx_strand_id
1 'polypeptide(L)' 'MAVQFELYKTPMPKEKKNKVRYHARPISYETVNTKKLVYRIHDSCSLSPSDVTATLEELKYEVAQCLKEGKKVH' A
#
# COMPACT_ATOMS: atom_id res chain seq x y z
N MET A 1 -14.46 -1.09 -4.37
CA MET A 1 -13.88 -0.68 -3.08
C MET A 1 -14.16 0.80 -2.87
N ALA A 2 -14.73 1.18 -1.74
CA ALA A 2 -14.91 2.59 -1.39
C ALA A 2 -13.79 3.01 -0.43
N VAL A 3 -13.15 4.15 -0.71
CA VAL A 3 -12.16 4.76 0.18
C VAL A 3 -12.84 5.94 0.87
N GLN A 4 -12.73 6.01 2.19
CA GLN A 4 -13.22 7.14 2.97
C GLN A 4 -12.19 8.26 2.99
N PHE A 5 -12.65 9.49 2.82
CA PHE A 5 -11.80 10.67 2.77
C PHE A 5 -12.26 11.73 3.77
N GLU A 6 -11.31 12.44 4.33
CA GLU A 6 -11.53 13.67 5.10
C GLU A 6 -10.92 14.86 4.34
N LEU A 7 -11.58 16.02 4.39
CA LEU A 7 -11.14 17.22 3.69
C LEU A 7 -10.23 18.07 4.59
N TYR A 8 -8.97 18.23 4.17
CA TYR A 8 -7.98 19.06 4.86
C TYR A 8 -7.76 20.37 4.13
N LYS A 9 -7.54 21.46 4.89
CA LYS A 9 -7.15 22.74 4.29
C LYS A 9 -5.79 22.59 3.62
N THR A 10 -5.72 22.92 2.34
CA THR A 10 -4.46 22.95 1.59
C THR A 10 -3.62 24.12 2.07
N PRO A 11 -2.38 23.89 2.55
CA PRO A 11 -1.48 24.97 2.92
C PRO A 11 -1.16 25.82 1.69
N MET A 12 -1.55 27.10 1.72
CA MET A 12 -1.36 28.03 0.61
C MET A 12 -0.19 28.98 0.90
N PRO A 13 0.60 29.36 -0.12
CA PRO A 13 1.61 30.40 -0.01
C PRO A 13 1.01 31.73 0.47
N LYS A 14 1.78 32.52 1.22
CA LYS A 14 1.31 33.76 1.88
C LYS A 14 0.68 34.78 0.90
N GLU A 15 1.15 34.80 -0.35
CA GLU A 15 0.68 35.69 -1.43
C GLU A 15 -0.69 35.31 -2.01
N LYS A 16 -1.14 34.05 -1.81
CA LYS A 16 -2.38 33.50 -2.41
C LYS A 16 -3.40 33.08 -1.35
N LYS A 17 -3.50 33.83 -0.25
CA LYS A 17 -4.46 33.54 0.85
C LYS A 17 -5.93 33.82 0.51
N ASN A 18 -6.23 34.44 -0.62
CA ASN A 18 -7.58 34.89 -0.95
C ASN A 18 -8.59 33.74 -1.24
N LYS A 19 -8.14 32.49 -1.36
CA LYS A 19 -9.02 31.33 -1.51
C LYS A 19 -8.55 30.16 -0.65
N VAL A 20 -9.41 29.71 0.26
CA VAL A 20 -9.21 28.43 0.97
C VAL A 20 -9.46 27.30 -0.01
N ARG A 21 -8.48 26.41 -0.16
CA ARG A 21 -8.63 25.16 -0.92
C ARG A 21 -8.61 24.00 0.06
N TYR A 22 -9.35 22.95 -0.28
CA TYR A 22 -9.33 21.69 0.44
C TYR A 22 -8.75 20.60 -0.45
N HIS A 23 -8.06 19.62 0.15
CA HIS A 23 -7.67 18.38 -0.51
C HIS A 23 -8.19 17.20 0.32
N ALA A 24 -8.60 16.15 -0.38
CA ALA A 24 -9.04 14.91 0.25
C ALA A 24 -7.82 14.12 0.75
N ARG A 25 -7.86 13.66 1.99
CA ARG A 25 -6.90 12.73 2.57
C ARG A 25 -7.62 11.43 2.90
N PRO A 26 -7.12 10.26 2.48
CA PRO A 26 -7.73 8.99 2.82
C PRO A 26 -7.65 8.75 4.32
N ILE A 27 -8.72 8.24 4.90
CA ILE A 27 -8.76 7.82 6.31
C ILE A 27 -8.15 6.42 6.39
N SER A 28 -7.11 6.26 7.20
CA SER A 28 -6.52 4.94 7.46
C SER A 28 -7.46 4.12 8.34
N TYR A 29 -7.99 3.01 7.81
CA TYR A 29 -8.89 2.12 8.55
C TYR A 29 -8.13 1.12 9.41
N GLU A 30 -7.33 0.24 8.78
CA GLU A 30 -6.49 -0.72 9.48
C GLU A 30 -5.13 -0.84 8.79
N THR A 31 -4.08 -1.11 9.58
CA THR A 31 -2.79 -1.57 9.06
C THR A 31 -2.77 -3.10 9.11
N VAL A 32 -2.74 -3.74 7.95
CA VAL A 32 -2.66 -5.21 7.85
C VAL A 32 -1.20 -5.61 7.83
N ASN A 33 -0.78 -6.47 8.76
CA ASN A 33 0.59 -7.00 8.78
C ASN A 33 0.74 -8.24 7.89
N THR A 34 2.00 -8.62 7.61
CA THR A 34 2.32 -9.76 6.75
C THR A 34 1.72 -11.06 7.27
N LYS A 35 1.72 -11.30 8.60
CA LYS A 35 1.11 -12.50 9.19
C LYS A 35 -0.38 -12.62 8.86
N LYS A 36 -1.14 -11.52 9.00
CA LYS A 36 -2.57 -11.48 8.67
C LYS A 36 -2.81 -11.69 7.17
N LEU A 37 -1.93 -11.17 6.31
CA LEU A 37 -1.98 -11.44 4.86
C LEU A 37 -1.69 -12.91 4.52
N VAL A 38 -0.69 -13.52 5.16
CA VAL A 38 -0.35 -14.93 4.96
C VAL A 38 -1.57 -15.83 5.21
N TYR A 39 -2.25 -15.63 6.34
CA TYR A 39 -3.46 -16.42 6.64
C TYR A 39 -4.61 -16.11 5.69
N ARG A 40 -4.85 -14.84 5.32
CA ARG A 40 -5.88 -14.49 4.32
C ARG A 40 -5.65 -15.17 2.96
N ILE A 41 -4.39 -15.26 2.52
CA ILE A 41 -4.02 -15.94 1.27
C ILE A 41 -4.17 -17.45 1.42
N HIS A 42 -3.65 -18.02 2.51
CA HIS A 42 -3.82 -19.43 2.85
C HIS A 42 -5.30 -19.85 2.81
N ASP A 43 -6.19 -19.08 3.45
CA ASP A 43 -7.63 -19.36 3.48
C ASP A 43 -8.28 -19.27 2.08
N SER A 44 -7.62 -18.61 1.13
CA SER A 44 -8.09 -18.42 -0.25
C SER A 44 -7.50 -19.43 -1.24
N CYS A 45 -6.56 -20.30 -0.81
CA CYS A 45 -5.90 -21.26 -1.68
C CYS A 45 -5.54 -22.57 -0.94
N SER A 46 -4.79 -23.46 -1.59
CA SER A 46 -4.38 -24.76 -1.00
C SER A 46 -2.95 -24.77 -0.47
N LEU A 47 -2.25 -23.63 -0.46
CA LEU A 47 -0.88 -23.51 0.03
C LEU A 47 -0.87 -23.46 1.55
N SER A 48 0.12 -24.07 2.21
CA SER A 48 0.27 -23.92 3.66
C SER A 48 0.71 -22.49 4.03
N PRO A 49 0.49 -22.02 5.26
CA PRO A 49 0.99 -20.71 5.70
C PRO A 49 2.52 -20.55 5.50
N SER A 50 3.27 -21.64 5.64
CA SER A 50 4.72 -21.67 5.39
C SER A 50 5.05 -21.44 3.92
N ASP A 51 4.34 -22.11 3.01
CA ASP A 51 4.54 -21.95 1.55
C ASP A 51 4.20 -20.53 1.11
N VAL A 52 3.12 -19.95 1.63
CA VAL A 52 2.74 -18.55 1.34
C VAL A 52 3.82 -17.58 1.84
N THR A 53 4.36 -17.82 3.03
CA THR A 53 5.44 -16.98 3.59
C THR A 53 6.67 -17.03 2.70
N ALA A 54 7.14 -18.23 2.34
CA ALA A 54 8.29 -18.41 1.46
C ALA A 54 8.07 -17.75 0.09
N THR A 55 6.89 -17.91 -0.49
CA THR A 55 6.54 -17.31 -1.79
C THR A 55 6.59 -15.78 -1.75
N LEU A 56 6.10 -15.16 -0.67
CA LEU A 56 6.16 -13.69 -0.50
C LEU A 56 7.60 -13.19 -0.30
N GLU A 57 8.45 -13.94 0.41
CA GLU A 57 9.87 -13.61 0.59
C GLU A 57 10.65 -13.69 -0.72
N GLU A 58 10.45 -14.76 -1.49
CA GLU A 58 11.08 -14.94 -2.80
C GLU A 58 10.59 -13.91 -3.81
N LEU A 59 9.28 -13.60 -3.83
CA LEU A 59 8.75 -12.52 -4.66
C LEU A 59 9.43 -11.19 -4.33
N LYS A 60 9.52 -10.83 -3.05
CA LYS A 60 10.21 -9.61 -2.62
C LYS A 60 11.67 -9.58 -3.09
N TYR A 61 12.38 -10.71 -2.98
CA TYR A 61 13.76 -10.82 -3.41
C TYR A 61 13.91 -10.63 -4.93
N GLU A 62 13.12 -11.34 -5.73
CA GLU A 62 13.17 -11.31 -7.19
C GLU A 62 12.81 -9.92 -7.74
N VAL A 63 11.78 -9.29 -7.18
CA VAL A 63 11.40 -7.91 -7.54
C VAL A 63 12.56 -6.95 -7.25
N ALA A 64 13.23 -7.11 -6.10
CA ALA A 64 14.39 -6.28 -5.77
C ALA A 64 15.57 -6.49 -6.75
N GLN A 65 15.83 -7.73 -7.18
CA GLN A 65 16.87 -8.00 -8.20
C GLN A 65 16.52 -7.36 -9.54
N CYS A 66 15.29 -7.53 -10.02
CA CYS A 66 14.85 -6.93 -11.28
C CYS A 66 14.98 -5.40 -11.25
N LEU A 67 14.55 -4.75 -10.16
CA LEU A 67 14.69 -3.30 -10.00
C LEU A 67 16.16 -2.86 -9.92
N LYS A 68 17.02 -3.63 -9.27
CA LYS A 68 18.47 -3.36 -9.19
C LYS A 68 19.13 -3.39 -10.58
N GLU A 69 18.62 -4.22 -11.49
CA GLU A 69 19.06 -4.30 -12.88
C GLU A 69 18.44 -3.21 -13.79
N GLY A 70 17.64 -2.31 -13.24
CA GLY A 70 16.95 -1.26 -14.00
C GLY A 70 15.75 -1.77 -14.81
N LYS A 71 15.30 -3.01 -14.57
CA LYS A 71 14.09 -3.56 -15.18
C LYS A 71 12.85 -2.96 -14.52
N LYS A 72 11.77 -2.88 -15.29
CA LYS A 72 10.44 -2.53 -14.77
C LYS A 72 9.70 -3.81 -14.38
N VAL A 73 9.11 -3.83 -13.20
CA VAL A 73 8.27 -4.92 -12.68
C VAL A 73 6.83 -4.40 -12.59
N HIS A 74 5.85 -5.20 -13.01
CA HIS A 74 4.42 -4.86 -12.96
C HIS A 74 3.78 -5.31 -11.65
#